data_AF-A0A3D5TLG4-F1
#
_entry.id   AF-A0A3D5TLG4-F1
#
_cell.length_a   1.000
_cell.length_b   1.000
_cell.length_c   1.000
_cell.angle_alpha   90.00
_cell.angle_beta   90.00
_cell.angle_gamma   90.00
#
_symmetry.space_group_name_H-M   'P 1'
#
loop_
_entity.id
_entity.type
_entity.pdbx_description
1 polymer ?
#
loop_
_entity_poly.entity_id
_entity_poly.type
_entity_poly.pdbx_seq_one_letter_code
_entity_poly.pdbx_strand_id
1 'polypeptide(L)'
;MLGKLIKNEIKMSAHMMMNIYVAAAVTIVIMLLAYAIDISWLSAMATIALFLIAMIALIITFVGVIANFYKTLYGQQGYLSFTLPVTSGQLLAAKAIVAFLWMIVSYAVSIGIMIWIYDYVTSLIGDNNITMIKMIISMFRSMPGAKAIKGYLVLLVFAVFIQLAFLISELFFSITFANTRVMQKLGAAGPIIVFFAIFIVAQICNFLLTNYVPIIVSPGENGLIFSFGTSMSAKDLSFGVTGVIFQLLVSVGLFFGTGWLMNHKVNIK
;
A
#
# COMPACT_ATOMS: atom_id res chain seq x y z
N MET A 1 -17.61 16.45 -11.67
CA MET A 1 -17.04 17.22 -10.54
C MET A 1 -15.89 16.51 -9.84
N LEU A 2 -15.97 15.19 -9.63
CA LEU A 2 -14.92 14.35 -9.01
C LEU A 2 -13.49 14.61 -9.53
N GLY A 3 -13.30 14.71 -10.85
CA GLY A 3 -11.97 14.96 -11.44
C GLY A 3 -11.32 16.29 -11.01
N LYS A 4 -12.12 17.33 -10.76
CA LYS A 4 -11.61 18.61 -10.22
C LYS A 4 -11.16 18.46 -8.77
N LEU A 5 -11.90 17.68 -7.97
CA LEU A 5 -11.53 17.35 -6.59
C LEU A 5 -10.21 16.58 -6.55
N ILE A 6 -10.08 15.51 -7.34
CA ILE A 6 -8.85 14.71 -7.45
C ILE A 6 -7.67 15.59 -7.83
N LYS A 7 -7.82 16.45 -8.86
CA LYS A 7 -6.74 17.35 -9.29
C LYS A 7 -6.28 18.28 -8.18
N ASN A 8 -7.21 18.83 -7.41
CA ASN A 8 -6.88 19.74 -6.30
C ASN A 8 -6.21 18.99 -5.14
N GLU A 9 -6.70 17.80 -4.80
CA GLU A 9 -6.09 16.93 -3.78
C GLU A 9 -4.66 16.50 -4.16
N ILE A 10 -4.43 16.14 -5.43
CA ILE A 10 -3.07 15.84 -5.93
C ILE A 10 -2.19 17.07 -5.78
N LYS A 11 -2.63 18.25 -6.23
CA LYS A 11 -1.80 19.47 -6.16
C LYS A 11 -1.41 19.82 -4.73
N MET A 12 -2.31 19.65 -3.78
CA MET A 12 -2.07 19.94 -2.37
C MET A 12 -1.16 18.88 -1.71
N SER A 13 -1.37 17.60 -2.00
CA SER A 13 -0.55 16.50 -1.44
C SER A 13 0.82 16.38 -2.08
N ALA A 14 0.97 16.79 -3.34
CA ALA A 14 2.20 16.62 -4.12
C ALA A 14 3.41 17.31 -3.51
N HIS A 15 3.26 18.49 -2.90
CA HIS A 15 4.41 19.20 -2.35
C HIS A 15 5.11 18.43 -1.22
N MET A 16 4.34 17.77 -0.35
CA MET A 16 4.90 16.96 0.73
C MET A 16 5.56 15.69 0.19
N MET A 17 4.91 15.04 -0.78
CA MET A 17 5.40 13.76 -1.32
C MET A 17 6.60 13.94 -2.27
N MET A 18 6.61 14.98 -3.09
CA MET A 18 7.64 15.21 -4.10
C MET A 18 9.02 15.48 -3.49
N ASN A 19 9.09 16.17 -2.34
CA ASN A 19 10.36 16.45 -1.68
C ASN A 19 11.16 15.18 -1.35
N ILE A 20 10.48 14.09 -1.02
CA ILE A 20 11.13 12.82 -0.67
C ILE A 20 11.61 12.09 -1.91
N TYR A 21 10.82 12.08 -2.97
CA TYR A 21 11.21 11.48 -4.24
C TYR A 21 12.39 12.23 -4.87
N VAL A 22 12.44 13.56 -4.72
CA VAL A 22 13.60 14.37 -5.11
C VAL A 22 14.83 13.98 -4.29
N ALA A 23 14.69 13.85 -2.96
CA ALA A 23 15.80 13.41 -2.11
C ALA A 23 16.33 12.02 -2.50
N ALA A 24 15.44 11.07 -2.81
CA ALA A 24 15.80 9.74 -3.31
C ALA A 24 16.53 9.82 -4.67
N ALA A 25 16.05 10.64 -5.61
CA ALA A 25 16.70 10.81 -6.90
C ALA A 25 18.11 11.38 -6.76
N VAL A 26 18.30 12.37 -5.89
CA VAL A 26 19.62 12.97 -5.62
C VAL A 26 20.59 11.94 -5.04
N THR A 27 20.16 11.10 -4.11
CA THR A 27 21.04 10.07 -3.53
C THR A 27 21.39 8.96 -4.51
N ILE A 28 20.50 8.61 -5.45
CA ILE A 28 20.84 7.71 -6.57
C ILE A 28 21.95 8.31 -7.43
N VAL A 29 21.86 9.61 -7.78
CA VAL A 29 22.88 10.29 -8.59
C VAL A 29 24.23 10.32 -7.86
N ILE A 30 24.25 10.63 -6.57
CA ILE A 30 25.48 10.62 -5.76
C ILE A 30 26.11 9.22 -5.75
N MET A 31 25.30 8.17 -5.60
CA MET A 31 25.79 6.79 -5.63
C MET A 31 26.39 6.41 -6.99
N LEU A 32 25.73 6.78 -8.09
CA LEU A 32 26.23 6.51 -9.45
C LEU A 32 27.56 7.23 -9.72
N LEU A 33 27.69 8.49 -9.28
CA LEU A 33 28.93 9.25 -9.40
C LEU A 33 30.04 8.66 -8.53
N ALA A 34 29.74 8.25 -7.30
CA ALA A 34 30.70 7.60 -6.40
C ALA A 34 31.24 6.29 -6.99
N TYR A 35 30.36 5.51 -7.64
CA TYR A 35 30.74 4.30 -8.35
C TYR A 35 31.62 4.59 -9.57
N ALA A 36 31.28 5.61 -10.38
CA ALA A 36 32.06 5.97 -11.56
C ALA A 36 33.49 6.47 -11.24
N ILE A 37 33.72 6.94 -10.01
CA ILE A 37 35.03 7.45 -9.55
C ILE A 37 35.76 6.40 -8.68
N ASP A 38 35.22 5.18 -8.55
CA ASP A 38 35.78 4.08 -7.74
C ASP A 38 36.00 4.41 -6.25
N ILE A 39 35.15 5.26 -5.66
CA ILE A 39 35.21 5.60 -4.23
C ILE A 39 34.32 4.65 -3.43
N SER A 40 34.88 3.53 -2.99
CA SER A 40 34.16 2.43 -2.33
C SER A 40 33.46 2.80 -1.01
N TRP A 41 34.07 3.65 -0.17
CA TRP A 41 33.44 4.07 1.09
C TRP A 41 32.21 4.96 0.86
N LEU A 42 32.27 5.82 -0.17
CA LEU A 42 31.19 6.74 -0.51
C LEU A 42 30.01 6.00 -1.12
N SER A 43 30.27 5.02 -1.98
CA SER A 43 29.21 4.19 -2.57
C SER A 43 28.50 3.31 -1.54
N ALA A 44 29.24 2.75 -0.56
CA ALA A 44 28.67 2.00 0.56
C ALA A 44 27.75 2.89 1.44
N MET A 45 28.22 4.09 1.79
CA MET A 45 27.41 5.06 2.55
C MET A 45 26.16 5.49 1.77
N ALA A 46 26.28 5.74 0.47
CA ALA A 46 25.16 6.11 -0.38
C ALA A 46 24.12 4.98 -0.50
N THR A 47 24.55 3.71 -0.53
CA THR A 47 23.66 2.54 -0.54
C THR A 47 22.83 2.46 0.75
N ILE A 48 23.46 2.64 1.91
CA ILE A 48 22.77 2.67 3.22
C ILE A 48 21.79 3.85 3.28
N ALA A 49 22.22 5.03 2.82
CA ALA A 49 21.35 6.21 2.76
C ALA A 49 20.13 5.98 1.87
N LEU A 50 20.30 5.34 0.70
CA LEU A 50 19.19 5.00 -0.20
C LEU A 50 18.21 4.01 0.42
N PHE A 51 18.71 2.99 1.13
CA PHE A 51 17.86 2.05 1.87
C PHE A 51 17.00 2.79 2.91
N LEU A 52 17.62 3.67 3.70
CA LEU A 52 16.91 4.47 4.70
C LEU A 52 15.88 5.41 4.06
N ILE A 53 16.24 6.07 2.96
CA ILE A 53 15.31 6.96 2.23
C ILE A 53 14.11 6.18 1.69
N ALA A 54 14.31 4.97 1.15
CA ALA A 54 13.22 4.12 0.68
C ALA A 54 12.25 3.72 1.81
N MET A 55 12.77 3.45 3.01
CA MET A 55 11.96 3.15 4.20
C MET A 55 11.21 4.39 4.70
N ILE A 56 11.92 5.53 4.80
CA ILE A 56 11.36 6.82 5.22
C ILE A 56 10.27 7.28 4.23
N ALA A 57 10.43 7.05 2.93
CA ALA A 57 9.44 7.37 1.91
C ALA A 57 8.10 6.66 2.15
N LEU A 58 8.13 5.36 2.49
CA LEU A 58 6.91 4.62 2.84
C LEU A 58 6.24 5.21 4.09
N ILE A 59 7.02 5.54 5.11
CA ILE A 59 6.50 6.12 6.36
C ILE A 59 5.88 7.50 6.10
N ILE A 60 6.57 8.39 5.39
CA ILE A 60 6.04 9.74 5.14
C ILE A 60 4.86 9.69 4.18
N THR A 61 4.83 8.78 3.20
CA THR A 61 3.65 8.62 2.34
C THR A 61 2.44 8.15 3.14
N PHE A 62 2.64 7.18 4.03
CA PHE A 62 1.60 6.73 4.97
C PHE A 62 1.12 7.85 5.90
N VAL A 63 2.03 8.55 6.59
CA VAL A 63 1.71 9.67 7.48
C VAL A 63 1.08 10.83 6.70
N GLY A 64 1.53 11.10 5.49
CA GLY A 64 1.02 12.17 4.65
C GLY A 64 -0.39 11.88 4.13
N VAL A 65 -0.75 10.62 3.86
CA VAL A 65 -2.14 10.24 3.58
C VAL A 65 -3.03 10.54 4.79
N ILE A 66 -2.61 10.14 5.99
CA ILE A 66 -3.34 10.40 7.24
C ILE A 66 -3.48 11.90 7.50
N ALA A 67 -2.37 12.64 7.43
CA ALA A 67 -2.32 14.07 7.70
C ALA A 67 -3.15 14.87 6.70
N ASN A 68 -3.08 14.53 5.40
CA ASN A 68 -3.92 15.17 4.38
C ASN A 68 -5.40 14.89 4.63
N PHE A 69 -5.77 13.63 4.91
CA PHE A 69 -7.16 13.28 5.19
C PHE A 69 -7.70 14.01 6.41
N TYR A 70 -6.96 13.99 7.53
CA TYR A 70 -7.36 14.69 8.76
C TYR A 70 -7.46 16.19 8.57
N LYS A 71 -6.42 16.84 8.02
CA LYS A 71 -6.34 18.30 7.88
C LYS A 71 -7.45 18.88 7.01
N THR A 72 -7.82 18.17 5.95
CA THR A 72 -8.80 18.64 4.95
C THR A 72 -10.26 18.35 5.29
N LEU A 73 -10.52 17.34 6.11
CA LEU A 73 -11.88 16.97 6.54
C LEU A 73 -12.20 17.42 7.95
N TYR A 74 -11.26 17.25 8.88
CA TYR A 74 -11.48 17.43 10.31
C TYR A 74 -10.64 18.56 10.92
N GLY A 75 -9.74 19.15 10.13
CA GLY A 75 -8.95 20.32 10.50
C GLY A 75 -9.60 21.64 10.08
N GLN A 76 -8.83 22.72 10.14
CA GLN A 76 -9.29 24.10 9.83
C GLN A 76 -9.90 24.26 8.42
N GLN A 77 -9.54 23.38 7.48
CA GLN A 77 -10.06 23.41 6.10
C GLN A 77 -11.34 22.57 5.92
N GLY A 78 -11.73 21.79 6.94
CA GLY A 78 -12.89 20.89 6.91
C GLY A 78 -14.20 21.59 6.60
N TYR A 79 -14.43 22.77 7.19
CA TYR A 79 -15.65 23.55 6.95
C TYR A 79 -15.84 23.92 5.47
N LEU A 80 -14.75 24.24 4.76
CA LEU A 80 -14.79 24.50 3.32
C LEU A 80 -15.11 23.21 2.53
N SER A 81 -14.53 22.08 2.93
CA SER A 81 -14.77 20.80 2.28
C SER A 81 -16.24 20.35 2.36
N PHE A 82 -16.91 20.63 3.48
CA PHE A 82 -18.32 20.27 3.69
C PHE A 82 -19.33 21.29 3.14
N THR A 83 -18.88 22.48 2.73
CA THR A 83 -19.74 23.50 2.10
C THR A 83 -19.72 23.45 0.57
N LEU A 84 -18.84 22.64 -0.02
CA LEU A 84 -18.84 22.38 -1.46
C LEU A 84 -20.13 21.65 -1.88
N PRO A 85 -20.72 21.98 -3.05
CA PRO A 85 -21.93 21.32 -3.57
C PRO A 85 -21.61 19.92 -4.14
N VAL A 86 -20.97 19.07 -3.35
CA VAL A 86 -20.54 17.71 -3.69
C VAL A 86 -20.90 16.78 -2.54
N THR A 87 -21.23 15.52 -2.85
CA THR A 87 -21.60 14.56 -1.80
C THR A 87 -20.37 14.12 -1.01
N SER A 88 -20.53 13.84 0.29
CA SER A 88 -19.44 13.33 1.15
C SER A 88 -18.78 12.07 0.56
N GLY A 89 -19.55 11.23 -0.14
CA GLY A 89 -19.02 10.06 -0.85
C GLY A 89 -18.10 10.42 -2.02
N GLN A 90 -18.40 11.47 -2.79
CA GLN A 90 -17.51 11.95 -3.86
C GLN A 90 -16.22 12.54 -3.28
N LEU A 91 -16.30 13.23 -2.14
CA LEU A 91 -15.13 13.80 -1.48
C LEU A 91 -14.24 12.70 -0.87
N LEU A 92 -14.84 11.69 -0.23
CA LEU A 92 -14.15 10.50 0.27
C LEU A 92 -13.49 9.71 -0.87
N ALA A 93 -14.20 9.48 -1.97
CA ALA A 93 -13.66 8.77 -3.14
C ALA A 93 -12.49 9.51 -3.78
N ALA A 94 -12.57 10.84 -3.92
CA ALA A 94 -11.46 11.64 -4.43
C ALA A 94 -10.19 11.47 -3.57
N LYS A 95 -10.33 11.49 -2.24
CA LYS A 95 -9.21 11.28 -1.30
C LYS A 95 -8.65 9.86 -1.37
N ALA A 96 -9.53 8.86 -1.46
CA ALA A 96 -9.11 7.47 -1.55
C ALA A 96 -8.31 7.22 -2.83
N ILE A 97 -8.75 7.76 -3.98
CA ILE A 97 -8.03 7.63 -5.25
C ILE A 97 -6.64 8.27 -5.15
N VAL A 98 -6.53 9.47 -4.57
CA VAL A 98 -5.23 10.16 -4.44
C VAL A 98 -4.31 9.44 -3.45
N ALA A 99 -4.84 8.96 -2.33
CA ALA A 99 -4.08 8.14 -1.38
C ALA A 99 -3.60 6.84 -2.02
N PHE A 100 -4.46 6.18 -2.80
CA PHE A 100 -4.15 4.95 -3.51
C PHE A 100 -3.04 5.16 -4.53
N LEU A 101 -3.11 6.22 -5.33
CA LEU A 101 -2.06 6.61 -6.27
C LEU A 101 -0.72 6.82 -5.57
N TRP A 102 -0.69 7.60 -4.48
CA TRP A 102 0.56 7.86 -3.76
C TRP A 102 1.14 6.61 -3.11
N MET A 103 0.32 5.71 -2.57
CA MET A 103 0.83 4.45 -2.02
C MET A 103 1.40 3.56 -3.12
N ILE A 104 0.75 3.44 -4.28
CA ILE A 104 1.30 2.67 -5.42
C ILE A 104 2.66 3.23 -5.84
N VAL A 105 2.76 4.55 -6.02
CA VAL A 105 4.02 5.20 -6.41
C VAL A 105 5.11 4.94 -5.37
N SER A 106 4.78 5.06 -4.09
CA SER A 106 5.71 4.83 -2.98
C SER A 106 6.22 3.38 -2.96
N TYR A 107 5.31 2.40 -3.03
CA TYR A 107 5.68 0.99 -3.11
C TYR A 107 6.52 0.66 -4.34
N ALA A 108 6.15 1.20 -5.51
CA ALA A 108 6.91 0.99 -6.75
C ALA A 108 8.34 1.56 -6.64
N VAL A 109 8.50 2.76 -6.09
CA VAL A 109 9.81 3.38 -5.86
C VAL A 109 10.63 2.56 -4.86
N SER A 110 10.05 2.18 -3.72
CA SER A 110 10.77 1.39 -2.70
C SER A 110 11.18 0.01 -3.23
N ILE A 111 10.31 -0.70 -3.96
CA ILE A 111 10.66 -1.98 -4.59
C ILE A 111 11.78 -1.78 -5.62
N GLY A 112 11.69 -0.74 -6.46
CA GLY A 112 12.72 -0.42 -7.44
C GLY A 112 14.09 -0.18 -6.80
N ILE A 113 14.13 0.60 -5.71
CA ILE A 113 15.36 0.85 -4.95
C ILE A 113 15.91 -0.45 -4.35
N MET A 114 15.05 -1.31 -3.78
CA MET A 114 15.52 -2.59 -3.20
C MET A 114 16.11 -3.54 -4.24
N ILE A 115 15.47 -3.65 -5.41
CA ILE A 115 16.00 -4.46 -6.52
C ILE A 115 17.38 -3.93 -6.94
N TRP A 116 17.52 -2.61 -7.02
CA TRP A 116 18.76 -1.97 -7.45
C TRP A 116 19.89 -2.13 -6.43
N ILE A 117 19.60 -1.93 -5.13
CA ILE A 117 20.55 -2.18 -4.04
C ILE A 117 21.02 -3.62 -4.05
N TYR A 118 20.11 -4.58 -4.23
CA TYR A 118 20.47 -5.99 -4.30
C TYR A 118 21.47 -6.25 -5.44
N ASP A 119 21.14 -5.79 -6.65
CA ASP A 119 21.99 -5.96 -7.84
C ASP A 119 23.39 -5.37 -7.62
N TYR A 120 23.45 -4.15 -7.08
CA TYR A 120 24.68 -3.47 -6.72
C TYR A 120 25.54 -4.26 -5.72
N VAL A 121 24.95 -4.74 -4.63
CA VAL A 121 25.66 -5.52 -3.61
C VAL A 121 26.17 -6.85 -4.18
N THR A 122 25.36 -7.54 -4.99
CA THR A 122 25.80 -8.79 -5.63
C THR A 122 26.94 -8.58 -6.62
N SER A 123 26.94 -7.47 -7.35
CA SER A 123 28.04 -7.13 -8.27
C SER A 123 29.38 -6.88 -7.56
N LEU A 124 29.35 -6.44 -6.29
CA LEU A 124 30.56 -6.20 -5.50
C LEU A 124 31.15 -7.49 -4.90
N ILE A 125 30.30 -8.46 -4.56
CA ILE A 125 30.71 -9.73 -3.92
C ILE A 125 31.28 -10.72 -4.97
N GLY A 126 31.05 -10.48 -6.26
CA GLY A 126 31.62 -11.28 -7.35
C GLY A 126 31.06 -12.71 -7.44
N ASP A 127 29.96 -12.99 -6.74
CA ASP A 127 29.30 -14.28 -6.77
C ASP A 127 28.37 -14.35 -8.00
N ASN A 128 28.48 -15.42 -8.80
CA ASN A 128 27.69 -15.65 -10.01
C ASN A 128 26.20 -15.92 -9.74
N ASN A 129 25.76 -15.72 -8.51
CA ASN A 129 24.48 -16.13 -7.99
C ASN A 129 23.41 -15.07 -8.27
N ILE A 130 22.77 -15.24 -9.42
CA ILE A 130 21.37 -14.90 -9.70
C ILE A 130 20.96 -13.49 -9.23
N THR A 131 21.18 -12.47 -10.08
CA THR A 131 20.39 -11.21 -10.07
C THR A 131 18.96 -11.52 -9.62
N MET A 132 18.41 -10.85 -8.59
CA MET A 132 17.03 -11.06 -8.11
C MET A 132 16.01 -11.14 -9.25
N ILE A 133 16.23 -10.37 -10.32
CA ILE A 133 15.46 -10.42 -11.56
C ILE A 133 15.48 -11.82 -12.20
N LYS A 134 16.65 -12.46 -12.33
CA LYS A 134 16.77 -13.88 -12.79
C LYS A 134 16.11 -14.86 -11.82
N MET A 135 16.15 -14.60 -10.50
CA MET A 135 15.45 -15.46 -9.52
C MET A 135 13.94 -15.38 -9.73
N ILE A 136 13.39 -14.16 -9.77
CA ILE A 136 11.98 -13.90 -10.06
C ILE A 136 11.58 -14.52 -11.41
N ILE A 137 12.38 -14.31 -12.47
CA ILE A 137 12.14 -14.90 -13.79
C ILE A 137 12.17 -16.43 -13.73
N SER A 138 13.09 -17.02 -12.98
CA SER A 138 13.16 -18.48 -12.81
C SER A 138 11.95 -19.03 -12.06
N MET A 139 11.45 -18.35 -11.02
CA MET A 139 10.21 -18.73 -10.33
C MET A 139 9.01 -18.73 -11.27
N PHE A 140 8.91 -17.74 -12.16
CA PHE A 140 7.86 -17.71 -13.18
C PHE A 140 8.08 -18.72 -14.31
N ARG A 141 9.33 -19.00 -14.73
CA ARG A 141 9.64 -19.98 -15.78
C ARG A 141 9.47 -21.43 -15.33
N SER A 142 9.62 -21.71 -14.03
CA SER A 142 9.33 -23.01 -13.44
C SER A 142 7.83 -23.33 -13.39
N MET A 143 6.96 -22.41 -13.80
CA MET A 143 5.52 -22.67 -13.86
C MET A 143 5.16 -23.50 -15.12
N PRO A 144 4.28 -24.50 -14.96
CA PRO A 144 3.98 -25.51 -16.00
C PRO A 144 3.31 -24.97 -17.28
N GLY A 145 2.90 -23.69 -17.35
CA GLY A 145 2.30 -23.13 -18.56
C GLY A 145 2.25 -21.61 -18.63
N ALA A 146 2.44 -21.05 -19.84
CA ALA A 146 2.40 -19.59 -20.08
C ALA A 146 1.06 -18.93 -19.72
N LYS A 147 -0.05 -19.68 -19.81
CA LYS A 147 -1.39 -19.22 -19.36
C LYS A 147 -1.47 -19.12 -17.84
N ALA A 148 -0.87 -20.05 -17.10
CA ALA A 148 -0.82 -20.02 -15.65
C ALA A 148 0.04 -18.85 -15.13
N ILE A 149 1.16 -18.55 -15.79
CA ILE A 149 2.00 -17.38 -15.49
C ILE A 149 1.20 -16.08 -15.59
N LYS A 150 0.48 -15.88 -16.72
CA LYS A 150 -0.36 -14.69 -16.91
C LYS A 150 -1.47 -14.61 -15.86
N GLY A 151 -2.17 -15.73 -15.61
CA GLY A 151 -3.24 -15.78 -14.61
C GLY A 151 -2.73 -15.45 -13.20
N TYR A 152 -1.59 -16.01 -12.82
CA TYR A 152 -0.98 -15.78 -11.50
C TYR A 152 -0.51 -14.33 -11.33
N LEU A 153 0.12 -13.73 -12.35
CA LEU A 153 0.51 -12.32 -12.32
C LEU A 153 -0.70 -11.39 -12.14
N VAL A 154 -1.78 -11.62 -12.88
CA VAL A 154 -3.02 -10.84 -12.74
C VAL A 154 -3.57 -10.97 -11.33
N LEU A 155 -3.58 -12.18 -10.77
CA LEU A 155 -4.06 -12.45 -9.42
C LEU A 155 -3.20 -11.75 -8.36
N LEU A 156 -1.87 -11.78 -8.49
CA LEU A 156 -0.94 -11.11 -7.58
C LEU A 156 -1.14 -9.59 -7.61
N VAL A 157 -1.20 -8.98 -8.80
CA VAL A 157 -1.46 -7.55 -8.93
C VAL A 157 -2.80 -7.19 -8.29
N PHE A 158 -3.85 -7.96 -8.57
CA PHE A 158 -5.17 -7.72 -8.00
C PHE A 158 -5.16 -7.82 -6.46
N ALA A 159 -4.45 -8.80 -5.89
CA ALA A 159 -4.31 -8.93 -4.44
C ALA A 159 -3.60 -7.73 -3.80
N VAL A 160 -2.52 -7.22 -4.42
CA VAL A 160 -1.85 -5.99 -3.94
C VAL A 160 -2.80 -4.80 -3.96
N PHE A 161 -3.59 -4.64 -5.02
CA PHE A 161 -4.60 -3.58 -5.12
C PHE A 161 -5.65 -3.68 -4.00
N ILE A 162 -6.14 -4.88 -3.71
CA ILE A 162 -7.10 -5.11 -2.62
C ILE A 162 -6.48 -4.78 -1.27
N GLN A 163 -5.25 -5.21 -1.02
CA GLN A 163 -4.55 -4.95 0.23
C GLN A 163 -4.36 -3.45 0.48
N LEU A 164 -4.04 -2.68 -0.58
CA LEU A 164 -3.95 -1.22 -0.50
C LEU A 164 -5.31 -0.57 -0.27
N ALA A 165 -6.37 -1.05 -0.94
CA ALA A 165 -7.72 -0.54 -0.75
C ALA A 165 -8.22 -0.78 0.68
N PHE A 166 -7.94 -1.96 1.24
CA PHE A 166 -8.20 -2.31 2.63
C PHE A 166 -7.51 -1.34 3.58
N LEU A 167 -6.20 -1.14 3.42
CA LEU A 167 -5.41 -0.23 4.27
C LEU A 167 -5.97 1.19 4.28
N ILE A 168 -6.30 1.74 3.10
CA ILE A 168 -6.82 3.11 2.98
C ILE A 168 -8.22 3.21 3.60
N SER A 169 -9.08 2.22 3.36
CA SER A 169 -10.45 2.19 3.91
C SER A 169 -10.42 2.12 5.44
N GLU A 170 -9.52 1.31 5.98
CA GLU A 170 -9.29 1.18 7.43
C GLU A 170 -8.78 2.48 8.06
N LEU A 171 -7.79 3.13 7.44
CA LEU A 171 -7.29 4.41 7.90
C LEU A 171 -8.39 5.48 7.94
N PHE A 172 -9.13 5.62 6.85
CA PHE A 172 -10.16 6.63 6.73
C PHE A 172 -11.32 6.38 7.70
N PHE A 173 -11.72 5.12 7.85
CA PHE A 173 -12.72 4.74 8.84
C PHE A 173 -12.26 5.04 10.26
N SER A 174 -11.01 4.69 10.60
CA SER A 174 -10.46 4.89 11.94
C SER A 174 -10.38 6.36 12.32
N ILE A 175 -9.92 7.22 11.40
CA ILE A 175 -9.89 8.67 11.60
C ILE A 175 -11.30 9.24 11.76
N THR A 176 -12.23 8.81 10.91
CA THR A 176 -13.62 9.29 10.91
C THR A 176 -14.35 8.87 12.18
N PHE A 177 -14.22 7.61 12.57
CA PHE A 177 -14.86 7.03 13.75
C PHE A 177 -14.31 7.62 15.05
N ALA A 178 -13.01 7.87 15.13
CA ALA A 178 -12.41 8.52 16.30
C ALA A 178 -12.88 9.97 16.50
N ASN A 179 -13.22 10.66 15.40
CA ASN A 179 -13.79 12.01 15.44
C ASN A 179 -15.30 12.04 15.71
N THR A 180 -15.95 10.90 15.99
CA THR A 180 -17.36 10.86 16.43
C THR A 180 -17.50 11.30 17.89
N ARG A 181 -18.63 11.90 18.28
CA ARG A 181 -18.90 12.45 19.63
C ARG A 181 -18.54 11.51 20.79
N VAL A 182 -18.69 10.20 20.61
CA VAL A 182 -18.40 9.17 21.63
C VAL A 182 -16.88 8.98 21.85
N MET A 183 -16.08 9.04 20.78
CA MET A 183 -14.65 8.73 20.78
C MET A 183 -13.76 9.99 20.87
N GLN A 184 -14.30 11.19 20.65
CA GLN A 184 -13.55 12.45 20.78
C GLN A 184 -12.92 12.67 22.16
N LYS A 185 -13.40 11.98 23.21
CA LYS A 185 -12.82 12.03 24.57
C LYS A 185 -11.41 11.44 24.65
N LEU A 186 -11.02 10.57 23.72
CA LEU A 186 -9.70 9.93 23.66
C LEU A 186 -8.65 10.82 22.98
N GLY A 187 -9.02 12.00 22.49
CA GLY A 187 -8.11 12.93 21.83
C GLY A 187 -7.39 12.32 20.63
N ALA A 188 -6.11 12.68 20.45
CA ALA A 188 -5.29 12.23 19.32
C ALA A 188 -4.98 10.72 19.32
N ALA A 189 -5.18 10.02 20.44
CA ALA A 189 -4.98 8.57 20.52
C ALA A 189 -6.17 7.77 19.95
N GLY A 190 -7.36 8.37 19.86
CA GLY A 190 -8.57 7.71 19.37
C GLY A 190 -8.40 7.03 17.99
N PRO A 191 -7.92 7.72 16.94
CA PRO A 191 -7.73 7.12 15.62
C PRO A 191 -6.75 5.93 15.63
N ILE A 192 -5.69 6.02 16.44
CA ILE A 192 -4.65 4.99 16.53
C ILE A 192 -5.21 3.72 17.17
N ILE A 193 -5.94 3.87 18.28
CA ILE A 193 -6.55 2.73 18.98
C ILE A 193 -7.57 2.03 18.08
N VAL A 194 -8.42 2.79 17.40
CA VAL A 194 -9.44 2.24 16.50
C VAL A 194 -8.79 1.52 15.32
N PHE A 195 -7.73 2.09 14.74
CA PHE A 195 -6.96 1.46 13.67
C PHE A 195 -6.41 0.10 14.09
N PHE A 196 -5.66 0.03 15.20
CA PHE A 196 -5.11 -1.24 15.65
C PHE A 196 -6.19 -2.24 16.08
N ALA A 197 -7.30 -1.79 16.65
CA ALA A 197 -8.41 -2.68 17.01
C ALA A 197 -9.03 -3.32 15.77
N ILE A 198 -9.34 -2.54 14.73
CA ILE A 198 -9.87 -3.06 13.46
C ILE A 198 -8.84 -3.97 12.79
N PHE A 199 -7.57 -3.58 12.80
CA PHE A 199 -6.49 -4.35 12.18
C PHE A 199 -6.37 -5.72 12.83
N ILE A 200 -6.29 -5.78 14.16
CA ILE A 200 -6.18 -7.04 14.90
C ILE A 200 -7.38 -7.93 14.65
N VAL A 201 -8.61 -7.39 14.72
CA VAL A 201 -9.83 -8.16 14.46
C VAL A 201 -9.85 -8.68 13.03
N ALA A 202 -9.53 -7.84 12.05
CA ALA A 202 -9.48 -8.23 10.64
C ALA A 202 -8.42 -9.30 10.39
N GLN A 203 -7.24 -9.21 11.01
CA GLN A 203 -6.19 -10.23 10.88
C GLN A 203 -6.58 -11.56 11.52
N ILE A 204 -7.20 -11.54 12.70
CA ILE A 204 -7.72 -12.75 13.34
C ILE A 204 -8.80 -13.39 12.46
N CYS A 205 -9.76 -12.62 11.98
CA CYS A 205 -10.79 -13.13 11.06
C CYS A 205 -10.19 -13.70 9.77
N ASN A 206 -9.22 -12.99 9.18
CA ASN A 206 -8.53 -13.42 7.96
C ASN A 206 -7.78 -14.75 8.17
N PHE A 207 -7.07 -14.86 9.29
CA PHE A 207 -6.38 -16.09 9.69
C PHE A 207 -7.36 -17.25 9.89
N LEU A 208 -8.45 -17.04 10.62
CA LEU A 208 -9.46 -18.07 10.85
C LEU A 208 -10.11 -18.50 9.53
N LEU A 209 -10.56 -17.55 8.71
CA LEU A 209 -11.22 -17.85 7.42
C LEU A 209 -10.30 -18.61 6.47
N THR A 210 -9.03 -18.22 6.38
CA THR A 210 -8.06 -18.90 5.51
C THR A 210 -7.78 -20.34 5.98
N ASN A 211 -7.92 -20.62 7.27
CA ASN A 211 -7.75 -21.98 7.82
C ASN A 211 -9.02 -22.84 7.71
N TYR A 212 -10.21 -22.27 7.96
CA TYR A 212 -11.48 -23.02 7.97
C TYR A 212 -12.13 -23.16 6.59
N VAL A 213 -11.94 -22.18 5.70
CA VAL A 213 -12.44 -22.20 4.32
C VAL A 213 -11.27 -21.92 3.37
N PRO A 214 -10.30 -22.85 3.25
CA PRO A 214 -9.13 -22.62 2.40
C PRO A 214 -9.50 -22.75 0.92
N ILE A 215 -9.51 -21.61 0.22
CA ILE A 215 -9.61 -21.53 -1.24
C ILE A 215 -8.22 -21.16 -1.74
N ILE A 216 -7.59 -22.10 -2.43
CA ILE A 216 -6.22 -21.96 -2.90
C ILE A 216 -6.23 -22.00 -4.43
N VAL A 217 -5.45 -21.11 -5.04
CA VAL A 217 -5.18 -21.11 -6.47
C VAL A 217 -3.74 -21.52 -6.71
N SER A 218 -3.55 -22.54 -7.54
CA SER A 218 -2.23 -23.03 -7.93
C SER A 218 -2.07 -23.03 -9.45
N PRO A 219 -0.87 -22.78 -9.98
CA PRO A 219 -0.60 -22.82 -11.42
C PRO A 219 -0.61 -24.28 -11.93
N GLY A 220 -1.48 -24.59 -12.89
CA GLY A 220 -1.52 -25.86 -13.60
C GLY A 220 -1.13 -25.75 -15.06
N GLU A 221 -0.97 -26.88 -15.76
CA GLU A 221 -0.55 -26.92 -17.17
C GLU A 221 -1.46 -26.12 -18.11
N ASN A 222 -2.78 -26.13 -17.85
CA ASN A 222 -3.79 -25.46 -18.69
C ASN A 222 -4.34 -24.14 -18.13
N GLY A 223 -3.80 -23.64 -17.01
CA GLY A 223 -4.29 -22.40 -16.38
C GLY A 223 -4.28 -22.46 -14.86
N LEU A 224 -5.15 -21.69 -14.22
CA LEU A 224 -5.28 -21.66 -12.76
C LEU A 224 -6.20 -22.80 -12.30
N ILE A 225 -5.74 -23.58 -11.33
CA ILE A 225 -6.52 -24.64 -10.69
C ILE A 225 -6.97 -24.14 -9.33
N PHE A 226 -8.27 -24.29 -9.03
CA PHE A 226 -8.84 -23.99 -7.73
C PHE A 226 -8.94 -25.26 -6.90
N SER A 227 -8.39 -25.22 -5.69
CA SER A 227 -8.41 -26.33 -4.76
C SER A 227 -9.03 -25.91 -3.44
N PHE A 228 -9.88 -26.77 -2.90
CA PHE A 228 -10.52 -26.63 -1.59
C PHE A 228 -9.89 -27.68 -0.67
N GLY A 229 -8.86 -27.30 0.08
CA GLY A 229 -8.08 -28.24 0.89
C GLY A 229 -7.17 -27.52 1.89
N THR A 230 -6.85 -28.21 2.98
CA THR A 230 -6.04 -27.65 4.06
C THR A 230 -4.57 -27.57 3.64
N SER A 231 -4.01 -26.39 3.84
CA SER A 231 -2.61 -26.00 3.66
C SER A 231 -2.14 -25.71 2.22
N MET A 232 -1.59 -24.50 2.07
CA MET A 232 -0.69 -24.15 0.98
C MET A 232 0.52 -25.09 1.08
N SER A 233 0.66 -26.05 0.18
CA SER A 233 1.90 -26.81 0.06
C SER A 233 3.01 -25.83 -0.34
N ALA A 234 4.04 -25.68 0.48
CA ALA A 234 5.19 -24.81 0.20
C ALA A 234 5.95 -25.21 -1.08
N LYS A 235 5.65 -26.39 -1.64
CA LYS A 235 6.26 -26.93 -2.86
C LYS A 235 5.65 -26.39 -4.15
N ASP A 236 4.42 -25.91 -4.12
CA ASP A 236 3.73 -25.35 -5.28
C ASP A 236 3.45 -23.86 -5.02
N LEU A 237 3.73 -22.98 -5.99
CA LEU A 237 3.44 -21.54 -5.96
C LEU A 237 1.93 -21.28 -5.83
N SER A 238 1.40 -21.58 -4.66
CA SER A 238 -0.02 -21.57 -4.34
C SER A 238 -0.36 -20.24 -3.69
N PHE A 239 -1.55 -19.72 -3.97
CA PHE A 239 -2.01 -18.43 -3.48
C PHE A 239 -3.36 -18.59 -2.77
N GLY A 240 -3.47 -18.13 -1.53
CA GLY A 240 -4.71 -18.16 -0.76
C GLY A 240 -5.65 -17.03 -1.19
N VAL A 241 -6.79 -17.37 -1.79
CA VAL A 241 -7.75 -16.38 -2.31
C VAL A 241 -8.79 -16.00 -1.26
N THR A 242 -9.08 -16.87 -0.31
CA THR A 242 -10.05 -16.61 0.77
C THR A 242 -9.79 -15.29 1.48
N GLY A 243 -8.54 -15.08 1.89
CA GLY A 243 -8.18 -13.87 2.62
C GLY A 243 -8.30 -12.59 1.78
N VAL A 244 -7.97 -12.68 0.50
CA VAL A 244 -8.12 -11.55 -0.44
C VAL A 244 -9.59 -11.18 -0.64
N ILE A 245 -10.48 -12.17 -0.77
CA ILE A 245 -11.93 -11.93 -0.86
C ILE A 245 -12.43 -11.28 0.43
N PHE A 246 -12.04 -11.80 1.59
CA PHE A 246 -12.42 -11.24 2.88
C PHE A 246 -11.97 -9.78 3.02
N GLN A 247 -10.71 -9.48 2.71
CA GLN A 247 -10.18 -8.11 2.75
C GLN A 247 -10.92 -7.16 1.81
N LEU A 248 -11.31 -7.63 0.61
CA LEU A 248 -12.13 -6.84 -0.30
C LEU A 248 -13.49 -6.51 0.32
N LEU A 249 -14.17 -7.49 0.91
CA LEU A 249 -15.47 -7.28 1.56
C LEU A 249 -15.36 -6.30 2.73
N VAL A 250 -14.34 -6.46 3.58
CA VAL A 250 -14.12 -5.55 4.72
C VAL A 250 -13.76 -4.15 4.24
N SER A 251 -12.91 -4.02 3.21
CA SER A 251 -12.57 -2.73 2.61
C SER A 251 -13.82 -1.98 2.13
N VAL A 252 -14.70 -2.66 1.40
CA VAL A 252 -15.96 -2.08 0.91
C VAL A 252 -16.85 -1.66 2.08
N GLY A 253 -16.99 -2.52 3.10
CA GLY A 253 -17.77 -2.22 4.30
C GLY A 253 -17.25 -1.01 5.07
N LEU A 254 -15.93 -0.92 5.28
CA LEU A 254 -15.29 0.21 5.97
C LEU A 254 -15.42 1.50 5.17
N PHE A 255 -15.30 1.44 3.84
CA PHE A 255 -15.44 2.61 2.97
C PHE A 255 -16.87 3.17 3.02
N PHE A 256 -17.89 2.32 2.90
CA PHE A 256 -19.29 2.75 3.06
C PHE A 256 -19.60 3.20 4.49
N GLY A 257 -19.07 2.51 5.50
CA GLY A 257 -19.19 2.92 6.90
C GLY A 257 -18.62 4.31 7.15
N THR A 258 -17.49 4.64 6.51
CA THR A 258 -16.88 5.97 6.56
C THR A 258 -17.81 7.02 5.95
N GLY A 259 -18.33 6.78 4.74
CA GLY A 259 -19.26 7.70 4.09
C GLY A 259 -20.55 7.92 4.87
N TRP A 260 -21.09 6.86 5.50
CA TRP A 260 -22.26 6.95 6.37
C TRP A 260 -21.99 7.78 7.62
N LEU A 261 -20.86 7.56 8.30
CA LEU A 261 -20.45 8.32 9.47
C LEU A 261 -20.27 9.81 9.15
N MET A 262 -19.63 10.13 8.02
CA MET A 262 -19.46 11.50 7.54
C MET A 262 -20.79 12.24 7.36
N ASN A 263 -21.84 11.55 6.91
CA ASN A 263 -23.14 12.17 6.67
C ASN A 263 -24.01 12.33 7.92
N HIS A 264 -23.87 11.45 8.93
CA HIS A 264 -24.84 11.36 10.02
C HIS A 264 -24.29 11.67 11.41
N LYS A 265 -22.98 11.54 11.66
CA LYS A 265 -22.44 11.53 13.02
C LYS A 265 -21.16 12.33 13.24
N VAL A 266 -20.57 12.89 12.18
CA VAL A 266 -19.35 13.71 12.30
C VAL A 266 -19.71 15.10 12.81
N ASN A 267 -19.14 15.46 13.96
CA ASN A 267 -19.19 16.80 14.49
C ASN A 267 -17.90 17.52 14.06
N ILE A 268 -18.02 18.45 13.12
CA ILE A 268 -16.90 19.28 12.70
C ILE A 268 -16.65 20.27 13.85
N LYS A 269 -15.44 20.27 14.43
CA LYS A 269 -15.06 21.26 15.46
C LYS A 269 -14.80 22.62 14.83
#